data_AF-A0A3Q3A6V8-F1
#
_entry.id   AF-A0A3Q3A6V8-F1
#
_cell.length_a   1.000
_cell.length_b   1.000
_cell.length_c   1.000
_cell.angle_alpha   90.00
_cell.angle_beta   90.00
_cell.angle_gamma   90.00
#
_symmetry.space_group_name_H-M   'P 1'
#
loop_
_entity.id
_entity.type
_entity.pdbx_description
1 polymer ?
#
loop_
_entity_poly.entity_id
_entity_poly.type
_entity_poly.pdbx_seq_one_letter_code
_entity_poly.pdbx_strand_id
1 'polypeptide(L)'
;MTELQQSKYQDLQAGLPSELSMQLAEVALALGSAEDQVMSSFSSLSSRQILPPSLSSFLISASNLPLTLFLASCFLQALCEECESCGSSLAELGVSVQEFGEQNPLLCKQLGDAVAKLTEVQRHTTQQAQEKASRLKKQAERQVEEYQSMKAFILSWIEKAEALIASNIVWSSATQLQEQIRAHQALLRECRGLHGDLEAMGEREGQLADVLQTEGWSQQVKHLSRRTEELQQSAKSRLQNLQDAAKDVLRLEAEVKSLHAVVDQIQVALASPDLNKLSLREQLTQRQRLLVEMESFKQQVAAVQQCQSALRLPEEVVANVPICRTAQTLQQEASQLQHTTIQQCNILQVEGRPHIMKLQFI
;
A
#
# COMPACT_ATOMS: atom_id res chain seq x y z
N MET A 1 -9.49 12.72 84.69
CA MET A 1 -9.75 12.52 83.25
C MET A 1 -9.54 13.85 82.54
N THR A 2 -8.35 14.46 82.60
CA THR A 2 -7.43 14.48 81.44
C THR A 2 -5.97 14.88 81.79
N GLU A 3 -5.53 14.92 83.04
CA GLU A 3 -4.15 15.36 83.36
C GLU A 3 -3.17 14.22 83.75
N LEU A 4 -3.65 13.03 84.09
CA LEU A 4 -2.79 11.90 84.49
C LEU A 4 -2.37 10.96 83.34
N GLN A 5 -2.74 11.28 82.10
CA GLN A 5 -2.26 10.55 80.91
C GLN A 5 -1.32 11.35 80.01
N GLN A 6 -1.16 12.67 80.22
CA GLN A 6 -0.15 13.46 79.51
C GLN A 6 1.24 13.35 80.14
N SER A 7 1.34 13.03 81.44
CA SER A 7 2.63 12.86 82.12
C SER A 7 3.38 11.57 81.77
N LYS A 8 2.74 10.56 81.14
CA LYS A 8 3.42 9.31 80.73
C LYS A 8 3.96 9.32 79.30
N TYR A 9 3.67 10.36 78.52
CA TYR A 9 4.08 10.45 77.11
C TYR A 9 5.03 11.63 76.81
N GLN A 10 5.35 12.49 77.77
CA GLN A 10 6.40 13.51 77.60
C GLN A 10 7.82 12.97 77.92
N ASP A 11 7.94 11.88 78.69
CA ASP A 11 9.25 11.32 79.07
C ASP A 11 9.86 10.36 78.04
N LEU A 12 9.16 10.06 76.94
CA LEU A 12 9.68 9.25 75.81
C LEU A 12 10.07 10.10 74.59
N GLN A 13 10.05 11.42 74.74
CA GLN A 13 10.69 12.37 73.83
C GLN A 13 12.08 12.77 74.34
N ALA A 14 12.73 11.91 75.12
CA ALA A 14 14.17 11.97 75.33
C ALA A 14 14.84 11.39 74.08
N GLY A 15 15.64 12.22 73.41
CA GLY A 15 16.34 11.88 72.18
C GLY A 15 17.05 10.53 72.25
N LEU A 16 17.29 9.92 71.08
CA LEU A 16 18.16 8.75 70.98
C LEU A 16 19.38 8.98 71.88
N PRO A 17 19.77 8.00 72.74
CA PRO A 17 20.98 8.09 73.53
C PRO A 17 22.10 8.64 72.65
N SER A 18 22.84 9.65 73.13
CA SER A 18 23.90 10.31 72.37
C SER A 18 24.83 9.28 71.70
N GLU A 19 25.06 8.15 72.35
CA GLU A 19 25.75 6.97 71.85
C GLU A 19 25.14 6.34 70.59
N LEU A 20 23.81 6.17 70.51
CA LEU A 20 23.15 5.59 69.33
C LEU A 20 23.09 6.57 68.17
N SER A 21 22.93 7.87 68.44
CA SER A 21 22.98 8.90 67.40
C SER A 21 24.41 9.08 66.86
N MET A 22 25.40 9.00 67.75
CA MET A 22 26.82 9.00 67.41
C MET A 22 27.21 7.75 66.62
N GLN A 23 26.76 6.56 67.02
CA GLN A 23 27.00 5.34 66.26
C GLN A 23 26.28 5.32 64.91
N LEU A 24 25.08 5.92 64.79
CA LEU A 24 24.42 6.06 63.49
C LEU A 24 25.18 7.05 62.58
N ALA A 25 25.72 8.13 63.14
CA ALA A 25 26.54 9.08 62.41
C ALA A 25 27.91 8.48 62.01
N GLU A 26 28.53 7.68 62.87
CA GLU A 26 29.75 6.93 62.58
C GLU A 26 29.51 5.86 61.51
N VAL A 27 28.36 5.17 61.54
CA VAL A 27 27.97 4.20 60.51
C VAL A 27 27.62 4.89 59.20
N ALA A 28 26.95 6.05 59.22
CA ALA A 28 26.70 6.85 58.03
C ALA A 28 27.99 7.41 57.41
N LEU A 29 28.96 7.81 58.25
CA LEU A 29 30.30 8.22 57.81
C LEU A 29 31.13 7.04 57.32
N ALA A 30 31.01 5.85 57.93
CA ALA A 30 31.67 4.64 57.46
C ALA A 30 31.07 4.12 56.15
N LEU A 31 29.76 4.26 55.95
CA LEU A 31 29.06 3.99 54.69
C LEU A 31 29.44 5.01 53.62
N GLY A 32 29.48 6.31 53.94
CA GLY A 32 29.97 7.34 53.03
C GLY A 32 31.44 7.15 52.67
N SER A 33 32.28 6.76 53.64
CA SER A 33 33.70 6.44 53.42
C SER A 33 33.90 5.15 52.63
N ALA A 34 33.04 4.14 52.82
CA ALA A 34 33.05 2.91 52.02
C ALA A 34 32.53 3.18 50.60
N GLU A 35 31.54 4.05 50.43
CA GLU A 35 31.04 4.51 49.13
C GLU A 35 32.09 5.35 48.41
N ASP A 36 32.80 6.23 49.12
CA ASP A 36 33.95 6.98 48.60
C ASP A 36 35.16 6.09 48.34
N GLN A 37 35.37 5.02 49.12
CA GLN A 37 36.37 4.00 48.85
C GLN A 37 36.00 3.13 47.66
N VAL A 38 34.73 2.81 47.46
CA VAL A 38 34.23 2.10 46.28
C VAL A 38 34.30 3.00 45.06
N MET A 39 34.00 4.30 45.19
CA MET A 39 34.12 5.28 44.11
C MET A 39 35.57 5.62 43.78
N SER A 40 36.47 5.67 44.76
CA SER A 40 37.91 5.82 44.51
C SER A 40 38.57 4.51 44.07
N SER A 41 38.04 3.35 44.46
CA SER A 41 38.41 2.02 43.91
C SER A 41 37.93 1.89 42.47
N PHE A 42 36.73 2.36 42.14
CA PHE A 42 36.19 2.44 40.78
C PHE A 42 36.98 3.42 39.91
N SER A 43 37.37 4.57 40.48
CA SER A 43 38.25 5.55 39.83
C SER A 43 39.68 5.03 39.66
N SER A 44 40.19 4.24 40.60
CA SER A 44 41.51 3.62 40.51
C SER A 44 41.52 2.36 39.64
N LEU A 45 40.38 1.67 39.47
CA LEU A 45 40.17 0.62 38.46
C LEU A 45 40.05 1.22 37.05
N SER A 46 39.43 2.39 36.91
CA SER A 46 39.52 3.25 35.71
C SER A 46 40.96 3.69 35.43
N SER A 47 41.76 3.98 36.47
CA SER A 47 43.17 4.38 36.34
C SER A 47 44.12 3.19 36.09
N ARG A 48 43.77 1.98 36.57
CA ARG A 48 44.53 0.72 36.41
C ARG A 48 44.28 -0.01 35.09
N GLN A 49 43.56 0.58 34.14
CA GLN A 49 43.28 0.01 32.80
C GLN A 49 42.57 -1.37 32.81
N ILE A 50 41.79 -1.70 33.84
CA ILE A 50 41.01 -2.96 33.86
C ILE A 50 39.64 -2.80 33.17
N LEU A 51 39.21 -1.55 32.90
CA LEU A 51 38.03 -1.26 32.09
C LEU A 51 38.42 -0.33 30.92
N PRO A 52 38.03 -0.62 29.67
CA PRO A 52 38.40 0.23 28.55
C PRO A 52 37.77 1.64 28.72
N PRO A 53 38.55 2.72 28.52
CA PRO A 53 38.14 4.11 28.75
C PRO A 53 36.99 4.60 27.85
N SER A 54 36.55 3.77 26.89
CA SER A 54 35.38 4.00 26.08
C SER A 54 34.07 3.89 26.86
N LEU A 55 33.95 3.04 27.88
CA LEU A 55 32.64 2.73 28.49
C LEU A 55 32.12 3.85 29.43
N SER A 56 32.99 4.49 30.21
CA SER A 56 32.61 5.53 31.17
C SER A 56 32.30 6.88 30.50
N SER A 57 33.05 7.26 29.47
CA SER A 57 32.75 8.44 28.65
C SER A 57 31.50 8.24 27.78
N PHE A 58 31.21 7.00 27.37
CA PHE A 58 30.08 6.69 26.50
C PHE A 58 28.76 6.55 27.26
N LEU A 59 28.75 6.07 28.51
CA LEU A 59 27.55 6.04 29.37
C LEU A 59 26.98 7.45 29.65
N ILE A 60 27.85 8.45 29.79
CA ILE A 60 27.44 9.85 29.95
C ILE A 60 26.94 10.43 28.61
N SER A 61 27.49 9.98 27.47
CA SER A 61 27.02 10.37 26.13
C SER A 61 25.70 9.67 25.73
N ALA A 62 25.45 8.46 26.23
CA ALA A 62 24.30 7.61 25.92
C ALA A 62 22.99 8.11 26.53
N SER A 63 23.06 8.99 27.53
CA SER A 63 21.88 9.68 28.07
C SER A 63 21.31 10.75 27.12
N ASN A 64 22.04 11.14 26.06
CA ASN A 64 21.73 12.32 25.24
C ASN A 64 21.64 12.09 23.72
N LEU A 65 21.76 10.87 23.21
CA LEU A 65 21.62 10.60 21.77
C LEU A 65 20.51 9.58 21.50
N PRO A 66 19.74 9.70 20.39
CA PRO A 66 18.83 8.65 19.98
C PRO A 66 19.69 7.46 19.53
N LEU A 67 19.89 6.48 20.41
CA LEU A 67 20.62 5.27 20.06
C LEU A 67 19.86 4.55 18.93
N THR A 68 20.57 4.24 17.84
CA THR A 68 20.10 3.29 16.83
C THR A 68 19.85 1.93 17.48
N LEU A 69 18.75 1.28 17.10
CA LEU A 69 18.19 0.08 17.76
C LEU A 69 19.22 -1.07 17.86
N PHE A 70 20.21 -1.09 16.96
CA PHE A 70 21.31 -2.05 16.94
C PHE A 70 22.33 -1.83 18.04
N LEU A 71 22.83 -0.60 18.16
CA LEU A 71 23.78 -0.26 19.21
C LEU A 71 23.14 -0.62 20.55
N ALA A 72 21.87 -0.24 20.75
CA ALA A 72 21.12 -0.63 21.94
C ALA A 72 21.02 -2.17 22.13
N SER A 73 20.76 -2.94 21.06
CA SER A 73 20.65 -4.41 21.13
C SER A 73 22.00 -5.09 21.42
N CYS A 74 23.07 -4.72 20.71
CA CYS A 74 24.41 -5.25 20.95
C CYS A 74 24.93 -4.87 22.33
N PHE A 75 24.72 -3.62 22.76
CA PHE A 75 25.09 -3.18 24.11
C PHE A 75 24.33 -3.96 25.19
N LEU A 76 23.03 -4.20 25.00
CA LEU A 76 22.24 -4.98 25.97
C LEU A 76 22.65 -6.46 26.00
N GLN A 77 23.06 -7.04 24.87
CA GLN A 77 23.56 -8.40 24.84
C GLN A 77 24.91 -8.52 25.58
N ALA A 78 25.86 -7.63 25.31
CA ALA A 78 27.11 -7.56 26.06
C ALA A 78 26.88 -7.32 27.56
N LEU A 79 25.91 -6.46 27.91
CA LEU A 79 25.52 -6.24 29.31
C LEU A 79 24.97 -7.51 29.96
N CYS A 80 24.20 -8.33 29.24
CA CYS A 80 23.70 -9.61 29.75
C CYS A 80 24.86 -10.59 30.01
N GLU A 81 25.81 -10.70 29.07
CA GLU A 81 27.00 -11.56 29.19
C GLU A 81 27.88 -11.14 30.38
N GLU A 82 28.11 -9.84 30.57
CA GLU A 82 28.83 -9.30 31.72
C GLU A 82 28.08 -9.53 33.05
N CYS A 83 26.74 -9.45 33.04
CA CYS A 83 25.93 -9.76 34.21
C CYS A 83 26.02 -11.25 34.59
N GLU A 84 26.08 -12.17 33.62
CA GLU A 84 26.26 -13.60 33.84
C GLU A 84 27.66 -13.92 34.40
N SER A 85 28.69 -13.24 33.89
CA SER A 85 30.07 -13.32 34.40
C SER A 85 30.18 -12.82 35.85
N CYS A 86 29.54 -11.68 36.14
CA CYS A 86 29.43 -11.14 37.51
C CYS A 86 28.69 -12.11 38.44
N GLY A 87 27.61 -12.74 37.98
CA GLY A 87 26.89 -13.75 38.75
C GLY A 87 27.74 -14.97 39.09
N SER A 88 28.54 -15.44 38.14
CA SER A 88 29.48 -16.55 38.35
C SER A 88 30.56 -16.20 39.39
N SER A 89 31.11 -14.98 39.30
CA SER A 89 32.11 -14.47 40.24
C SER A 89 31.53 -14.30 41.66
N LEU A 90 30.28 -13.85 41.78
CA LEU A 90 29.57 -13.75 43.06
C LEU A 90 29.28 -15.13 43.68
N ALA A 91 28.98 -16.14 42.85
CA ALA A 91 28.80 -17.50 43.33
C ALA A 91 30.12 -18.08 43.90
N GLU A 92 31.24 -17.87 43.22
CA GLU A 92 32.58 -18.27 43.71
C GLU A 92 32.96 -17.53 45.00
N LEU A 93 32.68 -16.23 45.07
CA LEU A 93 32.87 -15.43 46.28
C LEU A 93 32.00 -15.94 47.43
N GLY A 94 30.75 -16.34 47.16
CA GLY A 94 29.86 -16.95 48.13
C GLY A 94 30.43 -18.24 48.72
N VAL A 95 30.98 -19.12 47.88
CA VAL A 95 31.67 -20.35 48.33
C VAL A 95 32.89 -20.01 49.19
N SER A 96 33.70 -19.05 48.75
CA SER A 96 34.91 -18.63 49.47
C SER A 96 34.59 -18.01 50.84
N VAL A 97 33.50 -17.23 50.93
CA VAL A 97 33.01 -16.65 52.19
C VAL A 97 32.46 -17.73 53.12
N GLN A 98 31.82 -18.78 52.57
CA GLN A 98 31.34 -19.91 53.34
C GLN A 98 32.50 -20.73 53.95
N GLU A 99 33.53 -21.02 53.15
CA GLU A 99 34.76 -21.70 53.60
C GLU A 99 35.53 -20.88 54.65
N PHE A 100 35.62 -19.55 54.46
CA PHE A 100 36.21 -18.64 55.45
C PHE A 100 35.43 -18.63 56.77
N GLY A 101 34.12 -18.79 56.70
CA GLY A 101 33.23 -18.80 57.86
C GLY A 101 33.38 -19.99 58.79
N GLU A 102 33.95 -21.09 58.30
CA GLU A 102 34.32 -22.23 59.14
C GLU A 102 35.37 -21.85 60.20
N GLN A 103 36.19 -20.82 59.94
CA GLN A 103 37.21 -20.32 60.87
C GLN A 103 36.82 -19.03 61.61
N ASN A 104 35.91 -18.21 61.05
CA ASN A 104 35.54 -16.90 61.60
C ASN A 104 34.02 -16.62 61.52
N PRO A 105 33.22 -17.05 62.53
CA PRO A 105 31.75 -17.06 62.42
C PRO A 105 31.08 -15.68 62.35
N LEU A 106 31.62 -14.68 63.07
CA LEU A 106 31.03 -13.34 63.15
C LEU A 106 31.27 -12.52 61.86
N LEU A 107 32.48 -12.60 61.31
CA LEU A 107 32.85 -11.94 60.05
C LEU A 107 32.16 -12.60 58.85
N CYS A 108 32.00 -13.93 58.89
CA CYS A 108 31.24 -14.67 57.88
C CYS A 108 29.81 -14.17 57.72
N LYS A 109 29.14 -13.82 58.83
CA LYS A 109 27.76 -13.32 58.77
C LYS A 109 27.69 -11.98 58.04
N GLN A 110 28.60 -11.06 58.35
CA GLN A 110 28.65 -9.74 57.69
C GLN A 110 29.02 -9.85 56.21
N LEU A 111 30.01 -10.68 55.87
CA LEU A 111 30.42 -10.96 54.49
C LEU A 111 29.31 -11.70 53.72
N GLY A 112 28.65 -12.67 54.34
CA GLY A 112 27.52 -13.38 53.78
C GLY A 112 26.32 -12.47 53.49
N ASP A 113 25.98 -11.58 54.42
CA ASP A 113 24.92 -10.58 54.23
C ASP A 113 25.26 -9.60 53.10
N ALA A 114 26.55 -9.22 52.94
CA ALA A 114 27.01 -8.38 51.85
C ALA A 114 26.97 -9.10 50.49
N VAL A 115 27.43 -10.36 50.42
CA VAL A 115 27.34 -11.21 49.21
C VAL A 115 25.88 -11.45 48.83
N ALA A 116 24.99 -11.68 49.80
CA ALA A 116 23.56 -11.85 49.55
C ALA A 116 22.93 -10.60 48.93
N LYS A 117 23.24 -9.40 49.45
CA LYS A 117 22.79 -8.13 48.87
C LYS A 117 23.34 -7.91 47.46
N LEU A 118 24.63 -8.19 47.23
CA LEU A 118 25.24 -8.08 45.90
C LEU A 118 24.61 -9.05 44.90
N THR A 119 24.32 -10.28 45.33
CA THR A 119 23.63 -11.30 44.52
C THR A 119 22.21 -10.85 44.18
N GLU A 120 21.48 -10.23 45.11
CA GLU A 120 20.15 -9.68 44.85
C GLU A 120 20.18 -8.54 43.81
N VAL A 121 21.16 -7.63 43.92
CA VAL A 121 21.36 -6.53 42.97
C VAL A 121 21.77 -7.06 41.59
N GLN A 122 22.69 -8.03 41.52
CA GLN A 122 23.10 -8.67 40.26
C GLN A 122 21.92 -9.38 39.59
N ARG A 123 21.13 -10.12 40.36
CA ARG A 123 19.93 -10.82 39.85
C ARG A 123 18.92 -9.82 39.29
N HIS A 124 18.63 -8.75 40.02
CA HIS A 124 17.72 -7.70 39.57
C HIS A 124 18.22 -6.99 38.30
N THR A 125 19.52 -6.67 38.24
CA THR A 125 20.14 -6.00 37.08
C THR A 125 20.10 -6.90 35.83
N THR A 126 20.41 -8.19 36.00
CA THR A 126 20.33 -9.20 34.93
C THR A 126 18.91 -9.32 34.40
N GLN A 127 17.92 -9.42 35.30
CA GLN A 127 16.52 -9.51 34.93
C GLN A 127 16.06 -8.29 34.12
N GLN A 128 16.42 -7.07 34.55
CA GLN A 128 16.09 -5.85 33.81
C GLN A 128 16.77 -5.77 32.44
N ALA A 129 18.04 -6.18 32.33
CA ALA A 129 18.76 -6.22 31.06
C ALA A 129 18.11 -7.20 30.08
N GLN A 130 17.75 -8.39 30.56
CA GLN A 130 17.11 -9.44 29.76
C GLN A 130 15.69 -9.07 29.33
N GLU A 131 14.91 -8.43 30.21
CA GLU A 131 13.60 -7.88 29.87
C GLU A 131 13.70 -6.80 28.78
N LYS A 132 14.67 -5.89 28.88
CA LYS A 132 14.90 -4.87 27.83
C LYS A 132 15.36 -5.49 26.51
N ALA A 133 16.29 -6.45 26.54
CA ALA A 133 16.76 -7.16 25.36
C ALA A 133 15.62 -7.91 24.65
N SER A 134 14.79 -8.64 25.41
CA SER A 134 13.64 -9.37 24.83
C SER A 134 12.58 -8.44 24.22
N ARG A 135 12.37 -7.24 24.81
CA ARG A 135 11.47 -6.23 24.24
C ARG A 135 11.99 -5.68 22.91
N LEU A 136 13.28 -5.35 22.83
CA LEU A 136 13.90 -4.87 21.58
C LEU A 136 13.87 -5.94 20.49
N LYS A 137 14.17 -7.20 20.84
CA LYS A 137 14.08 -8.33 19.90
C LYS A 137 12.67 -8.46 19.31
N LYS A 138 11.63 -8.47 20.15
CA LYS A 138 10.24 -8.52 19.70
C LYS A 138 9.87 -7.31 18.83
N GLN A 139 10.38 -6.14 19.15
CA GLN A 139 10.16 -4.94 18.34
C GLN A 139 10.80 -5.07 16.96
N ALA A 140 12.04 -5.57 16.88
CA ALA A 140 12.72 -5.81 15.60
C ALA A 140 11.98 -6.87 14.75
N GLU A 141 11.56 -7.98 15.35
CA GLU A 141 10.77 -9.03 14.67
C GLU A 141 9.49 -8.45 14.07
N ARG A 142 8.74 -7.65 14.85
CA ARG A 142 7.54 -6.98 14.37
C ARG A 142 7.81 -6.02 13.20
N GLN A 143 8.90 -5.25 13.25
CA GLN A 143 9.27 -4.35 12.15
C GLN A 143 9.58 -5.12 10.86
N VAL A 144 10.23 -6.28 10.98
CA VAL A 144 10.49 -7.18 9.84
C VAL A 144 9.19 -7.76 9.28
N GLU A 145 8.28 -8.23 10.14
CA GLU A 145 6.99 -8.76 9.71
C GLU A 145 6.16 -7.70 8.96
N GLU A 146 6.11 -6.47 9.48
CA GLU A 146 5.44 -5.34 8.82
C GLU A 146 6.07 -5.04 7.45
N TYR A 147 7.41 -5.04 7.35
CA TYR A 147 8.13 -4.90 6.09
C TYR A 147 7.75 -5.99 5.08
N GLN A 148 7.74 -7.26 5.51
CA GLN A 148 7.39 -8.38 4.62
C GLN A 148 5.93 -8.31 4.16
N SER A 149 5.02 -7.88 5.04
CA SER A 149 3.60 -7.70 4.70
C SER A 149 3.41 -6.64 3.60
N MET A 150 4.03 -5.46 3.78
CA MET A 150 3.99 -4.39 2.77
C MET A 150 4.62 -4.84 1.44
N LYS A 151 5.76 -5.53 1.50
CA LYS A 151 6.41 -6.09 0.32
C LYS A 151 5.50 -7.07 -0.43
N ALA A 152 4.86 -8.00 0.28
CA ALA A 152 3.96 -8.97 -0.32
C ALA A 152 2.76 -8.29 -0.99
N PHE A 153 2.21 -7.25 -0.37
CA PHE A 153 1.14 -6.45 -0.95
C PHE A 153 1.57 -5.75 -2.25
N ILE A 154 2.74 -5.08 -2.26
CA ILE A 154 3.28 -4.40 -3.44
C ILE A 154 3.56 -5.40 -4.57
N LEU A 155 4.15 -6.56 -4.26
CA LEU A 155 4.39 -7.61 -5.25
C LEU A 155 3.07 -8.13 -5.85
N SER A 156 2.06 -8.38 -5.02
CA SER A 156 0.74 -8.79 -5.50
C SER A 156 0.11 -7.74 -6.42
N TRP A 157 0.27 -6.45 -6.09
CA TRP A 157 -0.21 -5.39 -6.96
C TRP A 157 0.56 -5.33 -8.29
N ILE A 158 1.89 -5.49 -8.26
CA ILE A 158 2.74 -5.54 -9.47
C ILE A 158 2.27 -6.67 -10.39
N GLU A 159 2.06 -7.88 -9.86
CA GLU A 159 1.58 -9.03 -10.64
C GLU A 159 0.22 -8.75 -11.29
N LYS A 160 -0.72 -8.16 -10.54
CA LYS A 160 -2.03 -7.75 -11.07
C LYS A 160 -1.89 -6.70 -12.17
N ALA A 161 -1.02 -5.71 -11.98
CA ALA A 161 -0.79 -4.65 -12.95
C ALA A 161 -0.18 -5.19 -14.24
N GLU A 162 0.83 -6.06 -14.14
CA GLU A 162 1.45 -6.73 -15.28
C GLU A 162 0.43 -7.58 -16.04
N ALA A 163 -0.38 -8.39 -15.34
CA ALA A 163 -1.42 -9.20 -15.96
C ALA A 163 -2.46 -8.33 -16.70
N LEU A 164 -2.88 -7.21 -16.09
CA LEU A 164 -3.85 -6.31 -16.71
C LEU A 164 -3.27 -5.59 -17.94
N ILE A 165 -2.02 -5.15 -17.88
CA ILE A 165 -1.34 -4.51 -19.01
C ILE A 165 -1.06 -5.50 -20.14
N ALA A 166 -0.68 -6.75 -19.81
CA ALA A 166 -0.42 -7.80 -20.79
C ALA A 166 -1.69 -8.37 -21.43
N SER A 167 -2.85 -8.19 -20.78
CA SER A 167 -4.13 -8.65 -21.32
C SER A 167 -4.42 -8.04 -22.70
N ASN A 168 -5.06 -8.81 -23.59
CA ASN A 168 -5.47 -8.25 -24.88
C ASN A 168 -6.75 -7.42 -24.70
N ILE A 169 -6.84 -6.30 -25.42
CA ILE A 169 -8.01 -5.43 -25.36
C ILE A 169 -9.11 -6.05 -26.23
N VAL A 170 -10.28 -6.27 -25.64
CA VAL A 170 -11.46 -6.73 -26.38
C VAL A 170 -12.20 -5.52 -26.94
N TRP A 171 -12.14 -5.35 -28.25
CA TRP A 171 -12.66 -4.18 -28.98
C TRP A 171 -14.11 -4.33 -29.48
N SER A 172 -14.92 -5.22 -28.89
CA SER A 172 -16.18 -5.64 -29.53
C SER A 172 -17.35 -4.66 -29.38
N SER A 173 -17.44 -3.94 -28.25
CA SER A 173 -18.49 -2.95 -27.97
C SER A 173 -18.01 -1.85 -27.02
N ALA A 174 -18.70 -0.70 -27.01
CA ALA A 174 -18.42 0.36 -26.04
C ALA A 174 -18.59 -0.12 -24.59
N THR A 175 -19.58 -0.98 -24.32
CA THR A 175 -19.84 -1.52 -22.98
C THR A 175 -18.69 -2.39 -22.46
N GLN A 176 -18.12 -3.25 -23.30
CA GLN A 176 -16.96 -4.06 -22.91
C GLN A 176 -15.71 -3.21 -22.71
N LEU A 177 -15.49 -2.20 -23.54
CA LEU A 177 -14.40 -1.24 -23.33
C LEU A 177 -14.58 -0.48 -22.00
N GLN A 178 -15.81 -0.13 -21.62
CA GLN A 178 -16.11 0.48 -20.33
C GLN A 178 -15.82 -0.44 -19.14
N GLU A 179 -16.08 -1.74 -19.25
CA GLU A 179 -15.70 -2.72 -18.22
C GLU A 179 -14.18 -2.81 -18.06
N GLN A 180 -13.43 -2.85 -19.16
CA GLN A 180 -11.97 -2.83 -19.15
C GLN A 180 -11.42 -1.53 -18.55
N ILE A 181 -12.02 -0.37 -18.87
CA ILE A 181 -11.70 0.93 -18.27
C ILE A 181 -11.90 0.89 -16.75
N ARG A 182 -13.00 0.31 -16.26
CA ARG A 182 -13.25 0.19 -14.81
C ARG A 182 -12.20 -0.65 -14.11
N ALA A 183 -11.74 -1.75 -14.73
CA ALA A 183 -10.66 -2.58 -14.19
C ALA A 183 -9.35 -1.79 -14.04
N HIS A 184 -8.95 -1.03 -15.07
CA HIS A 184 -7.75 -0.18 -15.01
C HIS A 184 -7.90 0.94 -13.97
N GLN A 185 -9.09 1.53 -13.84
CA GLN A 185 -9.37 2.51 -12.79
C GLN A 185 -9.30 1.91 -11.38
N ALA A 186 -9.78 0.68 -11.18
CA ALA A 186 -9.70 -0.01 -9.90
C ALA A 186 -8.24 -0.25 -9.50
N LEU A 187 -7.42 -0.78 -10.42
CA LEU A 187 -5.99 -0.97 -10.21
C LEU A 187 -5.28 0.33 -9.80
N LEU A 188 -5.58 1.44 -10.49
CA LEU A 188 -4.99 2.75 -10.18
C LEU A 188 -5.47 3.37 -8.85
N ARG A 189 -6.64 2.97 -8.34
CA ARG A 189 -7.09 3.35 -7.00
C ARG A 189 -6.28 2.63 -5.93
N GLU A 190 -5.99 1.35 -6.13
CA GLU A 190 -5.12 0.55 -5.24
C GLU A 190 -3.69 1.13 -5.16
N CYS A 191 -3.18 1.75 -6.23
CA CYS A 191 -1.86 2.42 -6.22
C CYS A 191 -1.71 3.55 -5.20
N ARG A 192 -2.80 4.17 -4.75
CA ARG A 192 -2.73 5.38 -3.91
C ARG A 192 -2.10 5.10 -2.54
N GLY A 193 -2.17 3.85 -2.04
CA GLY A 193 -1.50 3.44 -0.80
C GLY A 193 -0.06 2.98 -1.00
N LEU A 194 0.29 2.42 -2.17
CA LEU A 194 1.58 1.78 -2.42
C LEU A 194 2.79 2.71 -2.26
N HIS A 195 2.64 3.99 -2.62
CA HIS A 195 3.75 4.94 -2.46
C HIS A 195 4.04 5.19 -0.98
N GLY A 196 2.99 5.31 -0.15
CA GLY A 196 3.14 5.39 1.30
C GLY A 196 3.72 4.11 1.89
N ASP A 197 3.32 2.93 1.39
CA ASP A 197 3.90 1.65 1.82
C ASP A 197 5.39 1.55 1.44
N LEU A 198 5.78 2.01 0.25
CA LEU A 198 7.18 2.04 -0.21
C LEU A 198 8.03 3.03 0.62
N GLU A 199 7.50 4.21 0.94
CA GLU A 199 8.14 5.17 1.83
C GLU A 199 8.32 4.56 3.23
N ALA A 200 7.26 3.97 3.78
CA ALA A 200 7.25 3.32 5.08
C ALA A 200 8.17 2.08 5.14
N MET A 201 8.37 1.38 4.02
CA MET A 201 9.38 0.33 3.89
C MET A 201 10.80 0.89 3.91
N GLY A 202 11.06 2.02 3.24
CA GLY A 202 12.36 2.70 3.27
C GLY A 202 12.71 3.27 4.66
N GLU A 203 11.74 3.80 5.39
CA GLU A 203 11.94 4.23 6.78
C GLU A 203 12.29 3.06 7.71
N ARG A 204 11.59 1.92 7.55
CA ARG A 204 11.87 0.70 8.32
C ARG A 204 13.21 0.09 7.98
N GLU A 205 13.61 0.13 6.72
CA GLU A 205 14.97 -0.21 6.32
C GLU A 205 15.97 0.64 7.09
N GLY A 206 15.82 1.96 7.14
CA GLY A 206 16.73 2.83 7.89
C GLY A 206 16.81 2.48 9.39
N GLN A 207 15.70 2.03 9.99
CA GLN A 207 15.65 1.63 11.41
C GLN A 207 16.24 0.24 11.67
N LEU A 208 16.13 -0.67 10.69
CA LEU A 208 16.60 -2.05 10.78
C LEU A 208 18.01 -2.24 10.22
N ALA A 209 18.52 -1.29 9.43
CA ALA A 209 19.80 -1.38 8.75
C ALA A 209 20.97 -1.50 9.70
N ASP A 210 20.83 -0.90 10.87
CA ASP A 210 21.82 -1.10 11.92
C ASP A 210 21.63 -2.49 12.56
N VAL A 211 20.37 -2.94 12.78
CA VAL A 211 20.00 -4.04 13.71
C VAL A 211 20.24 -5.43 13.13
N LEU A 212 19.99 -5.56 11.83
CA LEU A 212 19.98 -6.81 11.09
C LEU A 212 20.89 -6.67 9.87
N GLN A 213 21.34 -7.80 9.31
CA GLN A 213 21.91 -7.80 7.96
C GLN A 213 20.79 -7.48 6.94
N THR A 214 20.49 -6.20 6.74
CA THR A 214 19.53 -5.72 5.74
C THR A 214 20.19 -5.45 4.39
N GLU A 215 21.32 -6.09 4.11
CA GLU A 215 22.04 -5.91 2.85
C GLU A 215 21.09 -6.15 1.67
N GLY A 216 21.04 -5.19 0.74
CA GLY A 216 20.17 -5.26 -0.44
C GLY A 216 18.73 -4.78 -0.25
N TRP A 217 18.27 -4.47 0.98
CA TRP A 217 16.91 -3.95 1.20
C TRP A 217 16.71 -2.60 0.48
N SER A 218 17.71 -1.71 0.53
CA SER A 218 17.71 -0.44 -0.22
C SER A 218 17.48 -0.64 -1.71
N GLN A 219 18.20 -1.60 -2.28
CA GLN A 219 18.12 -1.90 -3.70
C GLN A 219 16.74 -2.49 -4.05
N GLN A 220 16.19 -3.31 -3.16
CA GLN A 220 14.86 -3.88 -3.31
C GLN A 220 13.76 -2.82 -3.25
N VAL A 221 13.78 -1.91 -2.25
CA VAL A 221 12.80 -0.82 -2.15
C VAL A 221 12.88 0.10 -3.38
N LYS A 222 14.10 0.45 -3.82
CA LYS A 222 14.31 1.22 -5.06
C LYS A 222 13.78 0.50 -6.30
N HIS A 223 14.02 -0.80 -6.41
CA HIS A 223 13.51 -1.60 -7.52
C HIS A 223 11.98 -1.66 -7.53
N LEU A 224 11.35 -1.92 -6.38
CA LEU A 224 9.90 -1.97 -6.24
C LEU A 224 9.26 -0.61 -6.53
N SER A 225 9.86 0.48 -6.05
CA SER A 225 9.43 1.85 -6.34
C SER A 225 9.44 2.13 -7.85
N ARG A 226 10.59 1.91 -8.51
CA ARG A 226 10.71 2.09 -9.97
C ARG A 226 9.70 1.24 -10.74
N ARG A 227 9.57 -0.06 -10.41
CA ARG A 227 8.61 -0.95 -11.08
C ARG A 227 7.17 -0.48 -10.89
N THR A 228 6.81 -0.03 -9.69
CA THR A 228 5.47 0.47 -9.38
C THR A 228 5.17 1.73 -10.19
N GLU A 229 6.11 2.67 -10.28
CA GLU A 229 5.98 3.89 -11.08
C GLU A 229 5.86 3.60 -12.59
N GLU A 230 6.72 2.74 -13.13
CA GLU A 230 6.69 2.31 -14.53
C GLU A 230 5.33 1.68 -14.90
N LEU A 231 4.84 0.75 -14.06
CA LEU A 231 3.55 0.10 -14.26
C LEU A 231 2.39 1.08 -14.09
N GLN A 232 2.46 2.01 -13.13
CA GLN A 232 1.44 3.03 -12.94
C GLN A 232 1.35 3.96 -14.16
N GLN A 233 2.49 4.40 -14.71
CA GLN A 233 2.52 5.24 -15.92
C GLN A 233 1.98 4.48 -17.13
N SER A 234 2.40 3.22 -17.32
CA SER A 234 1.90 2.37 -18.39
C SER A 234 0.39 2.14 -18.29
N ALA A 235 -0.12 1.84 -17.08
CA ALA A 235 -1.54 1.69 -16.83
C ALA A 235 -2.33 2.99 -17.07
N LYS A 236 -1.78 4.16 -16.69
CA LYS A 236 -2.40 5.47 -16.97
C LYS A 236 -2.48 5.76 -18.47
N SER A 237 -1.39 5.57 -19.20
CA SER A 237 -1.35 5.77 -20.65
C SER A 237 -2.34 4.86 -21.36
N ARG A 238 -2.33 3.56 -21.00
CA ARG A 238 -3.26 2.57 -21.55
C ARG A 238 -4.72 2.91 -21.22
N LEU A 239 -5.01 3.35 -20.00
CA LEU A 239 -6.34 3.80 -19.60
C LEU A 239 -6.80 5.00 -20.45
N GLN A 240 -5.95 5.99 -20.67
CA GLN A 240 -6.28 7.15 -21.51
C GLN A 240 -6.62 6.72 -22.94
N ASN A 241 -5.79 5.87 -23.54
CA ASN A 241 -6.02 5.34 -24.88
C ASN A 241 -7.35 4.55 -24.96
N LEU A 242 -7.63 3.72 -23.95
CA LEU A 242 -8.89 2.99 -23.85
C LEU A 242 -10.10 3.93 -23.73
N GLN A 243 -10.00 4.99 -22.94
CA GLN A 243 -11.07 5.96 -22.77
C GLN A 243 -11.38 6.70 -24.06
N ASP A 244 -10.36 7.11 -24.80
CA ASP A 244 -10.56 7.82 -26.07
C ASP A 244 -11.14 6.89 -27.14
N ALA A 245 -10.63 5.67 -27.25
CA ALA A 245 -11.20 4.68 -28.16
C ALA A 245 -12.65 4.29 -27.78
N ALA A 246 -12.97 4.20 -26.49
CA ALA A 246 -14.35 3.94 -26.04
C ALA A 246 -15.31 5.09 -26.41
N LYS A 247 -14.85 6.35 -26.36
CA LYS A 247 -15.64 7.50 -26.84
C LYS A 247 -15.90 7.42 -28.34
N ASP A 248 -14.88 7.06 -29.12
CA ASP A 248 -15.00 6.94 -30.57
C ASP A 248 -15.97 5.81 -30.96
N VAL A 249 -15.84 4.64 -30.31
CA VAL A 249 -16.76 3.50 -30.53
C VAL A 249 -18.18 3.84 -30.11
N LEU A 250 -18.38 4.51 -28.97
CA LEU A 250 -19.71 4.95 -28.52
C LEU A 250 -20.35 5.93 -29.52
N ARG A 251 -19.56 6.85 -30.08
CA ARG A 251 -20.04 7.77 -31.11
C ARG A 251 -20.46 7.00 -32.38
N LEU A 252 -19.65 6.04 -32.83
CA LEU A 252 -20.01 5.20 -33.96
C LEU A 252 -21.30 4.41 -33.69
N GLU A 253 -21.43 3.79 -32.51
CA GLU A 253 -22.64 3.06 -32.12
C GLU A 253 -23.89 3.97 -32.19
N ALA A 254 -23.78 5.23 -31.77
CA ALA A 254 -24.88 6.19 -31.84
C ALA A 254 -25.27 6.54 -33.29
N GLU A 255 -24.29 6.80 -34.16
CA GLU A 255 -24.56 7.09 -35.58
C GLU A 255 -25.11 5.87 -36.32
N VAL A 256 -24.59 4.68 -36.05
CA VAL A 256 -25.10 3.42 -36.63
C VAL A 256 -26.53 3.16 -36.17
N LYS A 257 -26.84 3.41 -34.90
CA LYS A 257 -28.21 3.30 -34.38
C LYS A 257 -29.16 4.30 -35.04
N SER A 258 -28.69 5.53 -35.29
CA SER A 258 -29.45 6.56 -36.00
C SER A 258 -29.76 6.13 -37.44
N LEU A 259 -28.76 5.69 -38.20
CA LEU A 259 -28.93 5.18 -39.56
C LEU A 259 -29.87 3.96 -39.59
N HIS A 260 -29.69 3.01 -38.67
CA HIS A 260 -30.54 1.84 -38.56
C HIS A 260 -32.01 2.21 -38.35
N ALA A 261 -32.29 3.18 -37.46
CA ALA A 261 -33.65 3.62 -37.19
C ALA A 261 -34.35 4.22 -38.43
N VAL A 262 -33.62 5.01 -39.24
CA VAL A 262 -34.18 5.57 -40.48
C VAL A 262 -34.37 4.50 -41.55
N VAL A 263 -33.41 3.59 -41.71
CA VAL A 263 -33.55 2.45 -42.63
C VAL A 263 -34.75 1.59 -42.25
N ASP A 264 -34.90 1.22 -40.98
CA ASP A 264 -36.01 0.42 -40.47
C ASP A 264 -37.36 1.14 -40.66
N GLN A 265 -37.45 2.42 -40.31
CA GLN A 265 -38.66 3.23 -40.50
C GLN A 265 -39.13 3.21 -41.97
N ILE A 266 -38.20 3.38 -42.90
CA ILE A 266 -38.49 3.41 -44.32
C ILE A 266 -38.81 2.00 -44.86
N GLN A 267 -38.11 0.96 -44.40
CA GLN A 267 -38.41 -0.43 -44.74
C GLN A 267 -39.82 -0.82 -44.28
N VAL A 268 -40.20 -0.48 -43.05
CA VAL A 268 -41.56 -0.71 -42.51
C VAL A 268 -42.61 0.04 -43.33
N ALA A 269 -42.34 1.30 -43.68
CA ALA A 269 -43.24 2.09 -44.50
C ALA A 269 -43.45 1.45 -45.89
N LEU A 270 -42.39 0.92 -46.52
CA LEU A 270 -42.46 0.25 -47.83
C LEU A 270 -43.09 -1.16 -47.76
N ALA A 271 -42.91 -1.87 -46.65
CA ALA A 271 -43.46 -3.21 -46.43
C ALA A 271 -44.93 -3.20 -45.99
N SER A 272 -45.51 -2.02 -45.73
CA SER A 272 -46.90 -1.91 -45.28
C SER A 272 -47.88 -2.50 -46.31
N PRO A 273 -48.71 -3.49 -45.93
CA PRO A 273 -49.68 -4.09 -46.84
C PRO A 273 -50.77 -3.10 -47.27
N ASP A 274 -50.94 -1.99 -46.54
CA ASP A 274 -51.88 -0.94 -46.88
C ASP A 274 -51.45 -0.18 -48.14
N LEU A 275 -50.16 -0.13 -48.48
CA LEU A 275 -49.72 0.42 -49.77
C LEU A 275 -50.35 -0.33 -50.94
N ASN A 276 -50.49 -1.66 -50.83
CA ASN A 276 -51.04 -2.47 -51.91
C ASN A 276 -52.56 -2.29 -52.09
N LYS A 277 -53.24 -1.65 -51.13
CA LYS A 277 -54.68 -1.31 -51.22
C LYS A 277 -54.93 0.06 -51.86
N LEU A 278 -53.90 0.89 -51.99
CA LEU A 278 -53.97 2.23 -52.60
C LEU A 278 -53.95 2.17 -54.12
N SER A 279 -54.46 3.21 -54.77
CA SER A 279 -54.35 3.35 -56.23
C SER A 279 -52.90 3.54 -56.68
N LEU A 280 -52.57 3.20 -57.92
CA LEU A 280 -51.20 3.36 -58.47
C LEU A 280 -50.67 4.79 -58.33
N ARG A 281 -51.55 5.81 -58.43
CA ARG A 281 -51.19 7.22 -58.27
C ARG A 281 -50.83 7.57 -56.82
N GLU A 282 -51.58 7.04 -55.86
CA GLU A 282 -51.32 7.22 -54.43
C GLU A 282 -50.06 6.46 -54.01
N GLN A 283 -49.88 5.23 -54.49
CA GLN A 283 -48.67 4.44 -54.29
C GLN A 283 -47.42 5.16 -54.79
N LEU A 284 -47.47 5.76 -55.98
CA LEU A 284 -46.37 6.55 -56.53
C LEU A 284 -46.09 7.78 -55.66
N THR A 285 -47.13 8.51 -55.24
CA THR A 285 -46.99 9.72 -54.41
C THR A 285 -46.37 9.39 -53.04
N GLN A 286 -46.77 8.27 -52.44
CA GLN A 286 -46.22 7.81 -51.16
C GLN A 286 -44.76 7.38 -51.28
N ARG A 287 -44.40 6.62 -52.33
CA ARG A 287 -43.00 6.23 -52.57
C ARG A 287 -42.11 7.42 -52.93
N GLN A 288 -42.62 8.42 -53.66
CA GLN A 288 -41.90 9.68 -53.92
C GLN A 288 -41.65 10.48 -52.64
N ARG A 289 -42.60 10.50 -51.70
CA ARG A 289 -42.38 11.11 -50.38
C ARG A 289 -41.27 10.39 -49.60
N LEU A 290 -41.30 9.05 -49.58
CA LEU A 290 -40.25 8.26 -48.95
C LEU A 290 -38.89 8.47 -49.62
N LEU A 291 -38.83 8.66 -50.94
CA LEU A 291 -37.57 9.01 -51.62
C LEU A 291 -36.98 10.34 -51.15
N VAL A 292 -37.81 11.35 -50.84
CA VAL A 292 -37.35 12.60 -50.25
C VAL A 292 -36.78 12.35 -48.84
N GLU A 293 -37.43 11.51 -48.04
CA GLU A 293 -36.91 11.11 -46.71
C GLU A 293 -35.56 10.38 -46.83
N MET A 294 -35.37 9.54 -47.86
CA MET A 294 -34.12 8.83 -48.15
C MET A 294 -32.96 9.73 -48.58
N GLU A 295 -33.18 11.00 -48.94
CA GLU A 295 -32.08 11.94 -49.24
C GLU A 295 -31.17 12.14 -48.02
N SER A 296 -31.72 11.97 -46.82
CA SER A 296 -30.98 12.03 -45.55
C SER A 296 -29.93 10.91 -45.39
N PHE A 297 -30.07 9.79 -46.10
CA PHE A 297 -29.11 8.67 -46.05
C PHE A 297 -27.71 9.11 -46.42
N LYS A 298 -27.54 9.99 -47.41
CA LYS A 298 -26.21 10.45 -47.82
C LYS A 298 -25.47 11.15 -46.68
N GLN A 299 -26.17 11.97 -45.90
CA GLN A 299 -25.58 12.67 -44.76
C GLN A 299 -25.29 11.69 -43.61
N GLN A 300 -26.21 10.77 -43.32
CA GLN A 300 -26.03 9.78 -42.24
C GLN A 300 -24.89 8.80 -42.55
N VAL A 301 -24.81 8.30 -43.78
CA VAL A 301 -23.70 7.44 -44.22
C VAL A 301 -22.36 8.18 -44.13
N ALA A 302 -22.32 9.46 -44.54
CA ALA A 302 -21.11 10.27 -44.39
C ALA A 302 -20.70 10.45 -42.91
N ALA A 303 -21.66 10.64 -42.00
CA ALA A 303 -21.40 10.74 -40.56
C ALA A 303 -20.85 9.42 -39.97
N VAL A 304 -21.42 8.28 -40.37
CA VAL A 304 -20.94 6.94 -39.97
C VAL A 304 -19.52 6.71 -40.51
N GLN A 305 -19.25 7.03 -41.77
CA GLN A 305 -17.92 6.91 -42.37
C GLN A 305 -16.88 7.81 -41.68
N GLN A 306 -17.26 9.03 -41.33
CA GLN A 306 -16.40 9.93 -40.56
C GLN A 306 -16.06 9.32 -39.19
N CYS A 307 -17.04 8.75 -38.49
CA CYS A 307 -16.80 8.06 -37.22
C CYS A 307 -15.88 6.85 -37.39
N GLN A 308 -16.07 6.05 -38.45
CA GLN A 308 -15.20 4.90 -38.75
C GLN A 308 -13.75 5.32 -39.02
N SER A 309 -13.54 6.42 -39.76
CA SER A 309 -12.19 6.95 -40.05
C SER A 309 -11.48 7.52 -38.83
N ALA A 310 -12.24 7.93 -37.80
CA ALA A 310 -11.71 8.52 -36.58
C ALA A 310 -11.41 7.48 -35.47
N LEU A 311 -11.73 6.20 -35.70
CA LEU A 311 -11.53 5.15 -34.71
C LEU A 311 -10.04 4.93 -34.43
N ARG A 312 -9.64 5.06 -33.17
CA ARG A 312 -8.28 4.74 -32.68
C ARG A 312 -8.14 3.25 -32.36
N LEU A 313 -8.46 2.41 -33.33
CA LEU A 313 -8.39 0.95 -33.22
C LEU A 313 -7.19 0.43 -34.03
N PRO A 314 -6.52 -0.66 -33.61
CA PRO A 314 -5.54 -1.33 -34.45
C PRO A 314 -6.18 -1.76 -35.78
N GLU A 315 -5.50 -1.51 -36.91
CA GLU A 315 -6.04 -1.78 -38.26
C GLU A 315 -6.49 -3.22 -38.43
N GLU A 316 -5.78 -4.19 -37.84
CA GLU A 316 -6.13 -5.62 -37.93
C GLU A 316 -7.46 -5.96 -37.24
N VAL A 317 -7.88 -5.13 -36.29
CA VAL A 317 -9.09 -5.36 -35.49
C VAL A 317 -10.30 -4.63 -36.08
N VAL A 318 -10.11 -3.50 -36.78
CA VAL A 318 -11.20 -2.66 -37.32
C VAL A 318 -12.20 -3.47 -38.16
N ALA A 319 -11.72 -4.36 -39.03
CA ALA A 319 -12.57 -5.22 -39.88
C ALA A 319 -13.31 -6.32 -39.10
N ASN A 320 -12.85 -6.62 -37.89
CA ASN A 320 -13.38 -7.67 -37.03
C ASN A 320 -14.29 -7.14 -35.92
N VAL A 321 -14.34 -5.82 -35.71
CA VAL A 321 -15.26 -5.19 -34.76
C VAL A 321 -16.71 -5.34 -35.26
N PRO A 322 -17.63 -5.90 -34.46
CA PRO A 322 -19.03 -6.10 -34.85
C PRO A 322 -19.71 -4.82 -35.32
N ILE A 323 -19.53 -3.69 -34.61
CA ILE A 323 -20.18 -2.43 -34.98
C ILE A 323 -19.73 -1.90 -36.35
N CYS A 324 -18.47 -2.12 -36.74
CA CYS A 324 -17.96 -1.74 -38.05
C CYS A 324 -18.60 -2.57 -39.17
N ARG A 325 -18.79 -3.89 -38.94
CA ARG A 325 -19.49 -4.77 -39.89
C ARG A 325 -20.96 -4.37 -40.03
N THR A 326 -21.66 -4.15 -38.91
CA THR A 326 -23.05 -3.68 -38.91
C THR A 326 -23.20 -2.35 -39.65
N ALA A 327 -22.30 -1.40 -39.41
CA ALA A 327 -22.27 -0.13 -40.12
C ALA A 327 -22.12 -0.32 -41.63
N GLN A 328 -21.21 -1.20 -42.07
CA GLN A 328 -21.01 -1.49 -43.49
C GLN A 328 -22.23 -2.13 -44.14
N THR A 329 -22.85 -3.11 -43.48
CA THR A 329 -24.09 -3.75 -43.94
C THR A 329 -25.22 -2.73 -44.06
N LEU A 330 -25.41 -1.86 -43.06
CA LEU A 330 -26.46 -0.84 -43.09
C LEU A 330 -26.26 0.22 -44.18
N GLN A 331 -25.00 0.61 -44.45
CA GLN A 331 -24.71 1.50 -45.57
C GLN A 331 -25.09 0.86 -46.91
N GLN A 332 -24.83 -0.45 -47.08
CA GLN A 332 -25.24 -1.20 -48.26
C GLN A 332 -26.77 -1.32 -48.35
N GLU A 333 -27.44 -1.68 -47.27
CA GLU A 333 -28.91 -1.77 -47.20
C GLU A 333 -29.58 -0.43 -47.54
N ALA A 334 -29.09 0.68 -46.98
CA ALA A 334 -29.61 2.01 -47.28
C ALA A 334 -29.48 2.34 -48.78
N SER A 335 -28.33 2.04 -49.38
CA SER A 335 -28.10 2.26 -50.82
C SER A 335 -29.00 1.36 -51.70
N GLN A 336 -29.18 0.10 -51.32
CA GLN A 336 -30.03 -0.85 -52.03
C GLN A 336 -31.50 -0.47 -51.91
N LEU A 337 -31.94 0.00 -50.73
CA LEU A 337 -33.29 0.46 -50.47
C LEU A 337 -33.63 1.70 -51.31
N GLN A 338 -32.71 2.66 -51.36
CA GLN A 338 -32.86 3.86 -52.20
C GLN A 338 -32.96 3.47 -53.68
N HIS A 339 -32.04 2.63 -54.17
CA HIS A 339 -32.04 2.18 -55.56
C HIS A 339 -33.32 1.40 -55.93
N THR A 340 -33.74 0.47 -55.08
CA THR A 340 -34.96 -0.32 -55.30
C THR A 340 -36.20 0.57 -55.32
N THR A 341 -36.28 1.56 -54.43
CA THR A 341 -37.42 2.49 -54.38
C THR A 341 -37.47 3.39 -55.62
N ILE A 342 -36.31 3.85 -56.11
CA ILE A 342 -36.23 4.59 -57.39
C ILE A 342 -36.75 3.72 -58.55
N GLN A 343 -36.32 2.46 -58.63
CA GLN A 343 -36.79 1.53 -59.66
C GLN A 343 -38.30 1.31 -59.59
N GLN A 344 -38.85 1.10 -58.39
CA GLN A 344 -40.30 0.95 -58.19
C GLN A 344 -41.07 2.20 -58.61
N CYS A 345 -40.58 3.39 -58.27
CA CYS A 345 -41.18 4.66 -58.72
C CYS A 345 -41.16 4.78 -60.25
N ASN A 346 -40.08 4.36 -60.91
CA ASN A 346 -39.98 4.39 -62.37
C ASN A 346 -40.98 3.43 -63.02
N ILE A 347 -41.16 2.22 -62.48
CA ILE A 347 -42.15 1.24 -62.97
C ILE A 347 -43.58 1.82 -62.83
N LEU A 348 -43.95 2.32 -61.65
CA LEU A 348 -45.27 2.90 -61.40
C LEU A 348 -45.55 4.13 -62.25
N GLN A 349 -44.53 4.91 -62.61
CA GLN A 349 -44.66 6.03 -63.55
C GLN A 349 -44.93 5.57 -64.99
N VAL A 350 -44.39 4.43 -65.41
CA VAL A 350 -44.62 3.87 -66.75
C VAL A 350 -46.00 3.20 -66.81
N GLU A 351 -46.40 2.47 -65.77
CA GLU A 351 -47.71 1.81 -65.67
C GLU A 351 -48.86 2.79 -65.45
N GLY A 352 -48.61 3.91 -64.77
CA GLY A 352 -49.59 4.98 -64.53
C GLY A 352 -49.76 5.97 -65.68
N ARG A 353 -48.93 5.91 -66.73
CA ARG A 353 -49.07 6.74 -67.94
C ARG A 353 -49.88 5.99 -69.00
N PRO A 354 -51.07 6.46 -69.40
CA PRO A 354 -51.56 6.13 -70.74
C PRO A 354 -50.59 6.77 -71.74
N HIS A 355 -49.78 5.93 -72.40
CA HIS A 355 -48.84 6.23 -73.48
C HIS A 355 -48.68 7.71 -73.86
N ILE A 356 -47.87 8.50 -73.14
CA ILE A 356 -47.26 9.72 -73.70
C ILE A 356 -45.81 9.87 -73.21
N MET A 357 -44.97 10.11 -74.22
CA MET A 357 -43.52 10.07 -74.33
C MET A 357 -42.67 10.74 -73.23
N LYS A 358 -41.44 10.20 -73.15
CA LYS A 358 -40.13 10.84 -72.93
C LYS A 358 -40.02 11.90 -71.84
N LEU A 359 -39.10 11.66 -70.90
CA LEU A 359 -38.10 12.66 -70.51
C LEU A 359 -36.86 11.95 -69.96
N GLN A 360 -35.72 12.25 -70.59
CA GLN A 360 -34.35 11.94 -70.16
C GLN A 360 -34.04 12.63 -68.83
N PHE A 361 -33.11 12.08 -68.03
CA PHE A 361 -32.05 12.77 -67.25
C PHE A 361 -31.29 11.67 -66.48
N ILE A 362 -30.01 11.38 -66.83
CA ILE A 362 -28.73 11.81 -66.21
C ILE A 362 -28.68 11.56 -64.71
#